data_AF-A6ML51-F1
#
_entry.id   AF-A6ML51-F1
#
_cell.length_a   1.000
_cell.length_b   1.000
_cell.length_c   1.000
_cell.angle_alpha   90.00
_cell.angle_beta   90.00
_cell.angle_gamma   90.00
#
_symmetry.space_group_name_H-M   'P 1'
#
loop_
_entity.id
_entity.type
_entity.pdbx_description
1 polymer ?
#
loop_
_entity_poly.entity_id
_entity_poly.type
_entity_poly.pdbx_seq_one_letter_code
_entity_poly.pdbx_strand_id
1 'polypeptide(L)' 'EVPGSVTEYKVLALDSASILLMVQGTVIASTPTAQTPIPLQRGSVLFTGANESVSLKLTEPKNLLIFRACCLL' A
#
# COMPACT_ATOMS: atom_id res chain seq x y z
N GLU A 1 1.26 -7.26 -8.55
CA GLU A 1 0.59 -8.29 -7.72
C GLU A 1 1.56 -8.77 -6.67
N VAL A 2 1.09 -9.06 -5.46
CA VAL A 2 1.89 -9.61 -4.37
C VAL A 2 1.31 -10.98 -3.99
N PRO A 3 2.12 -12.06 -3.97
CA PRO A 3 1.65 -13.39 -3.58
C PRO A 3 1.16 -13.41 -2.12
N GLY A 4 0.10 -14.17 -1.85
CA GLY A 4 -0.44 -14.36 -0.49
C GLY A 4 0.50 -15.07 0.50
N SER A 5 1.64 -15.59 0.03
CA SER A 5 2.70 -16.14 0.90
C SER A 5 3.57 -15.06 1.55
N VAL A 6 3.50 -13.81 1.07
CA VAL A 6 4.22 -12.67 1.63
C VAL A 6 3.45 -12.15 2.84
N THR A 7 4.10 -12.00 4.00
CA THR A 7 3.45 -11.49 5.22
C THR A 7 3.42 -9.96 5.27
N GLU A 8 4.42 -9.31 4.68
CA GLU A 8 4.54 -7.86 4.61
C GLU A 8 5.15 -7.43 3.27
N TYR A 9 4.55 -6.44 2.63
CA TYR A 9 5.03 -5.85 1.39
C TYR A 9 5.29 -4.36 1.57
N LYS A 10 6.49 -3.90 1.25
CA LYS A 10 6.87 -2.50 1.37
C LYS A 10 6.73 -1.79 0.02
N VAL A 11 5.84 -0.81 -0.04
CA VAL A 11 5.78 0.15 -1.15
C VAL A 11 6.90 1.18 -0.94
N LEU A 12 7.85 1.19 -1.86
CA LEU A 12 9.00 2.10 -1.80
C LEU A 12 8.58 3.55 -2.02
N ALA A 13 9.29 4.46 -1.36
CA ALA A 13 9.15 5.89 -1.56
C ALA A 13 9.45 6.26 -3.02
N LEU A 14 8.72 7.23 -3.55
CA LEU A 14 9.03 7.91 -4.81
C LEU A 14 9.27 9.39 -4.51
N ASP A 15 9.98 10.07 -5.39
CA ASP A 15 10.19 11.52 -5.33
C ASP A 15 8.91 12.32 -5.65
N SER A 16 7.86 11.66 -6.14
CA SER A 16 6.52 12.21 -6.36
C SER A 16 5.48 11.63 -5.39
N ALA A 17 4.40 12.39 -5.20
CA ALA A 17 3.22 11.87 -4.51
C ALA A 17 2.55 10.76 -5.35
N SER A 18 1.91 9.82 -4.68
CA SER A 18 1.24 8.70 -5.38
C SER A 18 -0.07 8.29 -4.75
N ILE A 19 -0.90 7.63 -5.54
CA ILE A 19 -2.19 7.08 -5.12
C ILE A 19 -2.13 5.56 -5.28
N LEU A 20 -2.36 4.83 -4.19
CA LEU A 20 -2.51 3.38 -4.18
C LEU A 20 -3.99 3.02 -4.21
N LEU A 21 -4.42 2.27 -5.22
CA LEU A 21 -5.76 1.70 -5.33
C LEU A 21 -5.70 0.20 -5.03
N MET A 22 -6.41 -0.24 -4.00
CA MET A 22 -6.54 -1.66 -3.66
C MET A 22 -7.62 -2.31 -4.54
N VAL A 23 -7.21 -3.19 -5.45
CA VAL A 23 -8.12 -3.92 -6.35
C VAL A 23 -8.52 -5.26 -5.76
N GLN A 24 -7.60 -5.91 -5.04
CA GLN A 24 -7.84 -7.20 -4.39
C GLN A 24 -7.02 -7.31 -3.11
N GLY A 25 -7.62 -7.92 -2.09
CA GLY A 25 -6.98 -8.23 -0.82
C GLY A 25 -7.38 -7.26 0.30
N THR A 26 -6.92 -7.61 1.50
CA THR A 26 -7.11 -6.84 2.73
C THR A 26 -5.77 -6.76 3.45
N VAL A 27 -5.38 -5.55 3.84
CA VAL A 27 -4.10 -5.27 4.51
C VAL A 27 -4.28 -4.23 5.60
N ILE A 28 -3.33 -4.22 6.53
CA ILE A 28 -3.11 -3.09 7.43
C ILE A 28 -1.89 -2.32 6.92
N ALA A 29 -2.09 -1.07 6.54
CA ALA A 29 -1.04 -0.18 6.09
C ALA A 29 -0.47 0.63 7.26
N SER A 30 0.85 0.83 7.24
CA SER A 30 1.57 1.67 8.20
C SER A 30 2.50 2.61 7.45
N THR A 31 2.54 3.87 7.85
CA THR A 31 3.48 4.87 7.33
C THR A 31 4.20 5.55 8.50
N PRO A 32 5.38 6.15 8.28
CA PRO A 32 6.07 6.90 9.34
C PRO A 32 5.29 8.12 9.85
N THR A 33 4.35 8.64 9.05
CA THR A 33 3.61 9.88 9.37
C THR A 33 2.23 9.61 9.98
N ALA A 34 1.66 8.42 9.77
CA ALA A 34 0.38 8.03 10.31
C ALA A 34 0.53 7.49 11.75
N GLN A 35 -0.18 8.11 12.70
CA GLN A 35 -0.15 7.71 14.11
C GLN A 35 -0.87 6.38 14.37
N THR A 36 -1.81 6.00 13.51
CA THR A 36 -2.61 4.78 13.63
C THR A 36 -2.50 3.95 12.35
N PRO A 37 -2.45 2.61 12.45
CA PRO A 37 -2.51 1.75 11.29
C PRO A 37 -3.80 1.96 10.47
N ILE A 38 -3.68 1.88 9.15
CA ILE A 38 -4.76 2.21 8.21
C ILE A 38 -5.25 0.91 7.56
N PRO A 39 -6.47 0.43 7.88
CA PRO A 39 -7.02 -0.74 7.21
C PRO A 39 -7.37 -0.42 5.75
N LEU A 40 -6.87 -1.23 4.82
CA LEU A 40 -7.18 -1.13 3.40
C LEU A 40 -7.79 -2.44 2.92
N GLN A 41 -8.83 -2.32 2.09
CA GLN A 41 -9.54 -3.44 1.48
C GLN A 41 -9.85 -3.10 0.01
N ARG A 42 -10.41 -4.03 -0.75
CA ARG A 42 -10.83 -3.78 -2.12
C ARG A 42 -11.67 -2.48 -2.22
N GLY A 43 -11.27 -1.58 -3.11
CA GLY A 43 -11.87 -0.26 -3.32
C GLY A 43 -11.28 0.86 -2.46
N SER A 44 -10.46 0.53 -1.44
CA SER A 44 -9.73 1.54 -0.68
C SER A 44 -8.70 2.25 -1.55
N VAL A 45 -8.56 3.54 -1.28
CA VAL A 45 -7.56 4.41 -1.89
C VAL A 45 -6.69 5.01 -0.79
N LEU A 46 -5.37 4.92 -0.94
CA LEU A 46 -4.42 5.55 -0.04
C LEU A 46 -3.57 6.55 -0.83
N PHE A 47 -3.61 7.82 -0.41
CA PHE A 47 -2.66 8.82 -0.88
C PHE A 47 -1.37 8.71 -0.07
N THR A 48 -0.23 8.80 -0.75
CA THR A 48 1.10 8.82 -0.12
C THR A 48 1.84 10.06 -0.55
N GLY A 49 2.45 10.77 0.40
CA GLY A 49 3.29 11.92 0.08
C GLY A 49 4.52 11.54 -0.73
N ALA A 50 5.15 12.53 -1.36
CA ALA A 50 6.49 12.36 -1.90
C ALA A 50 7.46 11.96 -0.79
N ASN A 51 8.42 11.10 -1.13
CA ASN A 51 9.43 10.51 -0.27
C ASN A 51 8.88 9.66 0.89
N GLU A 52 7.60 9.28 0.85
CA GLU A 52 6.98 8.45 1.87
C GLU A 52 6.88 6.99 1.41
N SER A 53 7.33 6.06 2.26
CA SER A 53 7.14 4.62 2.06
C SER A 53 5.97 4.11 2.90
N VAL A 54 5.30 3.06 2.41
CA VAL A 54 4.18 2.41 3.11
C VAL A 54 4.49 0.92 3.29
N SER A 55 4.37 0.43 4.52
CA SER A 55 4.36 -1.01 4.82
C SER A 55 2.94 -1.54 4.74
N LEU A 56 2.72 -2.62 4.00
CA LEU A 56 1.44 -3.30 3.86
C LEU A 56 1.52 -4.69 4.46
N LYS A 57 0.90 -4.89 5.62
CA LYS A 57 0.83 -6.20 6.27
C LYS A 57 -0.43 -6.94 5.83
N LEU A 58 -0.27 -8.13 5.26
CA LEU A 58 -1.41 -8.95 4.84
C LEU A 58 -2.16 -9.45 6.08
N THR A 59 -3.49 -9.38 6.03
CA THR A 59 -4.35 -9.93 7.08
C THR A 59 -4.79 -11.37 6.77
N GLU A 60 -4.68 -11.78 5.51
CA GLU A 60 -5.09 -13.10 5.01
C GLU A 60 -4.07 -13.60 3.97
N PRO A 61 -3.90 -14.93 3.82
CA PRO A 61 -3.00 -15.51 2.82
C PRO A 61 -3.62 -15.51 1.41
N LYS A 62 -4.08 -14.34 0.97
CA LYS A 62 -4.65 -14.11 -0.37
C LYS A 62 -3.76 -13.14 -1.14
N ASN A 63 -3.69 -13.33 -2.45
CA ASN A 63 -2.94 -12.41 -3.31
C ASN A 63 -3.48 -10.98 -3.19
N LEU A 64 -2.57 -10.02 -3.14
CA LEU A 64 -2.89 -8.61 -3.21
C LEU A 64 -2.71 -8.09 -4.65
N LEU A 65 -3.67 -7.31 -5.11
CA LEU A 65 -3.54 -6.53 -6.33
C LEU A 65 -3.74 -5.06 -6.01
N ILE A 66 -2.70 -4.26 -6.27
CA ILE A 66 -2.65 -2.83 -5.99
C ILE A 66 -2.15 -2.14 -7.26
N PHE A 67 -2.83 -1.06 -7.66
CA PHE A 67 -2.31 -0.14 -8.67
C PHE A 67 -1.76 1.10 -7.98
N ARG A 68 -0.64 1.62 -8.50
CA ARG A 68 -0.03 2.86 -8.06
C ARG A 68 -0.05 3.85 -9.21
N ALA A 69 -0.75 4.96 -9.05
CA ALA A 69 -0.64 6.11 -9.94
C ALA A 69 0.36 7.11 -9.35
N CYS A 70 1.32 7.56 -10.15
CA CYS A 70 2.34 8.53 -9.76
C CYS A 70 2.89 9.25 -11.01
N CYS A 71 3.59 10.35 -10.80
CA CYS A 71 4.39 10.98 -11.85
C CYS A 71 5.81 10.41 -11.79
N LEU A 72 6.35 9.98 -12.93
CA LEU A 72 7.78 9.65 -13.05
C LEU A 72 8.48 10.92 -13.53
N LEU A 73 9.34 11.47 -12.67
CA LEU A 73 10.13 12.67 -12.94
C LEU A 73 11.51 12.31 -13.51
#